data_AF-A0AAD7AX22-F1
#
_entry.id   AF-A0AAD7AX22-F1
#
_cell.length_a   1.000
_cell.length_b   1.000
_cell.length_c   1.000
_cell.angle_alpha   90.00
_cell.angle_beta   90.00
_cell.angle_gamma   90.00
#
_symmetry.space_group_name_H-M   'P 1'
#
loop_
_entity.id
_entity.type
_entity.pdbx_description
1 polymer ?
#
loop_
_entity_poly.entity_id
_entity_poly.type
_entity_poly.pdbx_seq_one_letter_code
_entity_poly.pdbx_strand_id
1 'polypeptide(L)'
;LVADVSTHRRHYAKFHKPAYHDWCKKNNFESKLEEDVKQRKERERAAELKQQILQQKTLDPHLREKPARPAPYTDELFLDAAIEWLISTDQPIDALVHPKFRAMIDIAARATEGVTLPTRAQTR
;
A
#
# COMPACT_ATOMS: atom_id res chain seq x y z
N LEU A 1 8.15 -57.61 9.54
CA LEU A 1 7.49 -56.90 8.43
C LEU A 1 6.67 -55.76 9.04
N VAL A 2 7.21 -54.53 9.02
CA VAL A 2 6.43 -53.36 9.44
C VAL A 2 5.50 -53.03 8.28
N ALA A 3 4.19 -53.19 8.48
CA ALA A 3 3.21 -52.82 7.47
C ALA A 3 3.36 -51.32 7.17
N ASP A 4 3.39 -50.94 5.90
CA ASP A 4 3.37 -49.55 5.49
C ASP A 4 2.08 -48.90 5.99
N VAL A 5 2.18 -48.19 7.11
CA VAL A 5 1.09 -47.50 7.80
C VAL A 5 0.42 -46.45 6.92
N SER A 6 1.06 -46.00 5.84
CA SER A 6 0.45 -45.07 4.87
C SER A 6 -0.73 -45.72 4.13
N THR A 7 -0.63 -47.01 3.81
CA THR A 7 -1.68 -47.76 3.11
C THR A 7 -2.87 -48.05 4.01
N HIS A 8 -2.61 -48.39 5.28
CA HIS A 8 -3.65 -48.71 6.27
C HIS A 8 -4.51 -47.49 6.61
N ARG A 9 -3.89 -46.32 6.81
CA ARG A 9 -4.61 -45.06 7.07
C ARG A 9 -5.52 -44.67 5.91
N ARG A 10 -5.05 -44.83 4.67
CA ARG A 10 -5.85 -44.54 3.47
C ARG A 10 -7.02 -45.51 3.30
N HIS A 11 -6.84 -46.78 3.62
CA HIS A 11 -7.91 -47.77 3.61
C HIS A 11 -9.01 -47.42 4.63
N TYR A 12 -8.62 -47.13 5.87
CA TYR A 12 -9.55 -46.70 6.91
C TYR A 12 -10.26 -45.38 6.53
N ALA A 13 -9.54 -44.42 5.98
CA ALA A 13 -10.12 -43.16 5.50
C ALA A 13 -11.18 -43.38 4.41
N LYS A 14 -11.01 -44.39 3.55
CA LYS A 14 -11.91 -44.65 2.43
C LYS A 14 -13.13 -45.49 2.82
N PHE A 15 -12.95 -46.52 3.64
CA PHE A 15 -13.99 -47.53 3.88
C PHE A 15 -14.57 -47.50 5.30
N HIS A 16 -13.83 -47.00 6.28
CA HIS A 16 -14.18 -47.10 7.69
C HIS A 16 -14.13 -45.75 8.44
N LYS A 17 -14.21 -44.63 7.70
CA LYS A 17 -14.09 -43.28 8.25
C LYS A 17 -15.04 -43.01 9.44
N PRO A 18 -16.35 -43.35 9.38
CA PRO A 18 -17.27 -43.10 10.50
C PRO A 18 -16.88 -43.86 11.77
N ALA A 19 -16.63 -45.17 11.64
CA ALA A 19 -16.22 -46.02 12.76
C ALA A 19 -14.88 -45.58 13.37
N TYR A 20 -13.94 -45.12 12.52
CA TYR A 20 -12.67 -44.58 12.97
C TYR A 20 -12.85 -43.28 13.77
N HIS A 21 -13.72 -42.37 13.33
CA HIS A 21 -14.02 -41.15 14.08
C HIS A 21 -14.69 -41.46 15.43
N ASP A 22 -15.62 -42.41 15.48
CA ASP A 22 -16.28 -42.81 16.72
C ASP A 22 -15.29 -43.45 17.70
N TRP A 23 -14.38 -44.28 17.20
CA TRP A 23 -13.27 -44.81 17.99
C TRP A 23 -12.36 -43.69 18.49
N CYS A 24 -12.02 -42.72 17.64
CA CYS A 24 -11.20 -41.57 18.02
C CYS A 24 -11.87 -40.77 19.16
N LYS A 25 -13.15 -40.46 19.04
CA LYS A 25 -13.93 -39.76 20.08
C LYS A 25 -13.97 -40.56 21.38
N LYS A 26 -14.29 -41.86 21.30
CA LYS A 26 -14.40 -42.73 22.48
C LYS A 26 -13.08 -42.86 23.25
N ASN A 27 -11.95 -42.82 22.55
CA ASN A 27 -10.63 -42.97 23.14
C ASN A 27 -9.89 -41.65 23.37
N ASN A 28 -10.57 -40.50 23.23
CA ASN A 28 -9.94 -39.17 23.28
C ASN A 28 -8.70 -39.05 22.37
N PHE A 29 -8.75 -39.74 21.23
CA PHE A 29 -7.67 -39.77 20.26
C PHE A 29 -7.91 -38.75 19.15
N GLU A 30 -6.89 -37.97 18.83
CA GLU A 30 -6.95 -37.01 17.73
C GLU A 30 -6.80 -37.73 16.39
N SER A 31 -7.81 -37.58 15.51
CA SER A 31 -7.75 -38.15 14.17
C SER A 31 -6.49 -37.69 13.41
N LYS A 32 -5.79 -38.66 12.83
CA LYS A 32 -4.62 -38.44 11.97
C LYS A 32 -4.91 -38.75 10.50
N LEU A 33 -6.18 -38.80 10.11
CA LEU A 33 -6.54 -38.85 8.69
C LEU A 33 -6.12 -37.55 8.00
N GLU A 34 -5.64 -37.67 6.76
CA GLU A 34 -5.07 -36.52 6.03
C GLU A 34 -6.04 -35.34 5.91
N GLU A 35 -7.33 -35.62 5.73
CA GLU A 35 -8.38 -34.60 5.63
C GLU A 35 -8.56 -33.81 6.94
N ASP A 36 -8.63 -34.49 8.08
CA ASP A 36 -8.80 -33.85 9.39
C ASP A 36 -7.56 -33.03 9.76
N VAL A 37 -6.37 -33.53 9.42
CA VAL A 37 -5.11 -32.81 9.61
C VAL A 37 -5.09 -31.54 8.77
N LYS A 38 -5.54 -31.60 7.51
CA LYS A 38 -5.64 -30.42 6.64
C LYS A 38 -6.63 -29.40 7.19
N GLN A 39 -7.84 -29.84 7.55
CA GLN A 39 -8.87 -28.96 8.11
C GLN A 39 -8.39 -28.27 9.38
N ARG A 40 -7.69 -28.97 10.27
CA ARG A 40 -7.14 -28.36 11.49
C ARG A 40 -6.09 -27.30 11.16
N LYS A 41 -5.14 -27.60 10.27
CA LYS A 41 -4.14 -26.61 9.82
C LYS A 41 -4.75 -25.40 9.14
N GLU A 42 -5.88 -25.55 8.46
CA GLU A 42 -6.61 -24.43 7.87
C GLU A 42 -7.30 -23.58 8.93
N ARG A 43 -7.91 -24.21 9.95
CA ARG A 43 -8.50 -23.48 11.09
C ARG A 43 -7.46 -22.71 11.89
N GLU A 44 -6.30 -23.33 12.15
CA GLU A 44 -5.17 -22.69 12.82
C GLU A 44 -4.70 -21.46 12.03
N ARG A 45 -4.42 -21.62 10.73
CA ARG A 45 -4.03 -20.51 9.85
C ARG A 45 -5.09 -19.41 9.79
N ALA A 46 -6.37 -19.76 9.74
CA ALA A 46 -7.46 -18.78 9.73
C ALA A 46 -7.54 -18.01 11.06
N ALA A 47 -7.31 -18.70 12.19
CA ALA A 47 -7.26 -18.07 13.51
C ALA A 47 -6.05 -17.13 13.64
N GLU A 48 -4.88 -17.56 13.18
CA GLU A 48 -3.66 -16.75 13.13
C GLU A 48 -3.86 -15.50 12.27
N LEU A 49 -4.41 -15.65 11.07
CA LEU A 49 -4.70 -14.53 10.17
C LEU A 49 -5.68 -13.54 10.82
N LYS A 50 -6.74 -14.04 11.46
CA LYS A 50 -7.69 -13.19 12.18
C LYS A 50 -7.01 -12.42 13.32
N GLN A 51 -6.10 -13.04 14.06
CA GLN A 51 -5.33 -12.36 15.09
C GLN A 51 -4.37 -11.31 14.51
N GLN A 52 -3.70 -11.62 13.40
CA GLN A 52 -2.80 -10.66 12.74
C GLN A 52 -3.56 -9.43 12.25
N ILE A 53 -4.73 -9.60 11.64
CA ILE A 53 -5.59 -8.49 11.21
C ILE A 53 -5.99 -7.61 12.40
N LEU A 54 -6.36 -8.21 13.53
CA LEU A 54 -6.72 -7.46 14.75
C LEU A 54 -5.52 -6.73 15.39
N GLN A 55 -4.32 -7.28 15.26
CA GLN A 55 -3.09 -6.68 15.80
C GLN A 55 -2.48 -5.62 14.87
N GLN A 56 -2.82 -5.63 13.59
CA GLN A 56 -2.34 -4.64 12.62
C GLN A 56 -2.93 -3.26 12.98
N LYS A 57 -2.13 -2.44 13.67
CA LYS A 57 -2.44 -1.03 13.88
C LYS A 57 -2.35 -0.30 12.54
N THR A 58 -3.38 0.47 12.20
CA THR A 58 -3.31 1.37 11.04
C THR A 58 -2.30 2.48 11.33
N LEU A 59 -1.62 2.96 10.29
CA LEU A 59 -0.62 4.03 10.41
C LEU A 59 -1.23 5.43 10.54
N ASP A 60 -2.57 5.51 10.57
CA ASP A 60 -3.34 6.75 10.59
C ASP A 60 -2.91 7.76 11.65
N PRO A 61 -2.54 7.38 12.89
CA PRO A 61 -2.10 8.34 13.91
C PRO A 61 -0.80 9.09 13.57
N HIS A 62 -0.02 8.58 12.61
CA HIS A 62 1.24 9.17 12.16
C HIS A 62 1.17 9.78 10.77
N LEU A 63 0.03 9.65 10.07
CA LEU A 63 -0.16 10.29 8.78
C LEU A 63 -0.41 11.79 8.99
N ARG A 64 0.30 12.61 8.23
CA ARG A 64 0.01 14.04 8.10
C ARG A 64 -0.69 14.26 6.76
N GLU A 65 -1.64 15.18 6.74
CA GLU A 65 -2.25 15.60 5.48
C GLU A 65 -1.17 16.13 4.54
N LYS A 66 -1.17 15.62 3.31
CA LYS A 66 -0.28 16.13 2.27
C LYS A 66 -0.77 17.53 1.90
N PRO A 67 0.11 18.55 1.84
CA PRO A 67 -0.30 19.87 1.38
C PRO A 67 -0.94 19.74 -0.02
N ALA A 68 -1.99 20.52 -0.24
CA ALA A 68 -2.69 20.55 -1.52
C ALA A 68 -1.67 20.82 -2.63
N ARG A 69 -1.64 19.95 -3.64
CA ARG A 69 -0.80 20.18 -4.81
C ARG A 69 -1.31 21.41 -5.55
N PRO A 70 -0.43 22.27 -6.08
CA PRO A 70 -0.85 23.32 -7.00
C PRO A 70 -1.60 22.70 -8.18
N ALA A 71 -2.45 23.50 -8.83
CA ALA A 71 -3.17 23.07 -10.02
C ALA A 71 -2.20 22.44 -11.04
N PRO A 72 -2.61 21.35 -11.73
CA PRO A 72 -1.80 20.77 -12.78
C PRO A 72 -1.44 21.83 -13.83
N TYR A 73 -0.23 21.73 -14.37
CA TYR A 73 0.21 22.61 -15.44
C TYR A 73 -0.70 22.44 -16.68
N THR A 74 -1.18 23.55 -17.22
CA THR A 74 -1.70 23.67 -18.59
C THR A 74 -1.09 24.91 -19.22
N ASP A 75 -0.90 24.90 -20.54
CA ASP A 75 -0.31 26.05 -21.25
C ASP A 75 -1.18 27.31 -21.08
N GLU A 76 -2.51 27.15 -21.07
CA GLU A 76 -3.47 28.24 -20.85
C GLU A 76 -3.33 28.85 -19.45
N LEU A 77 -3.33 28.03 -18.40
CA LEU A 77 -3.21 28.49 -17.02
C LEU A 77 -1.86 29.17 -16.77
N PHE A 78 -0.80 28.63 -17.37
CA PHE A 78 0.53 29.23 -17.30
C PHE A 78 0.58 30.59 -18.01
N LEU A 79 0.00 30.69 -19.21
CA LEU A 79 -0.06 31.93 -19.97
C LEU A 79 -0.85 33.00 -19.22
N ASP A 80 -2.02 32.67 -18.69
CA ASP A 80 -2.86 33.59 -17.92
C ASP A 80 -2.12 34.13 -16.69
N ALA A 81 -1.50 33.23 -15.91
CA ALA A 81 -0.70 33.62 -14.75
C ALA A 81 0.51 34.48 -15.14
N ALA A 82 1.15 34.21 -16.28
CA ALA A 82 2.26 35.00 -16.79
C ALA A 82 1.81 36.41 -17.22
N ILE A 83 0.66 36.53 -17.88
CA ILE A 83 0.07 37.81 -18.28
C ILE A 83 -0.31 38.65 -17.05
N GLU A 84 -0.98 38.05 -16.07
CA GLU A 84 -1.30 38.72 -14.80
C GLU A 84 -0.04 39.21 -14.08
N TRP A 85 1.00 38.38 -14.06
CA TRP A 85 2.29 38.76 -13.49
C TRP A 85 2.91 39.96 -14.24
N LEU A 86 2.93 39.95 -15.58
CA LEU A 86 3.44 41.07 -16.39
C LEU A 86 2.71 42.38 -16.08
N ILE A 87 1.37 42.34 -16.04
CA ILE A 87 0.54 43.53 -15.76
C ILE A 87 0.77 44.04 -14.33
N SER A 88 0.78 43.14 -13.35
CA SER A 88 0.92 43.52 -11.94
C SER A 88 2.29 44.11 -11.59
N THR A 89 3.32 43.79 -12.37
CA THR A 89 4.70 44.20 -12.14
C THR A 89 5.24 45.18 -13.18
N ASP A 90 4.37 45.65 -14.09
CA ASP A 90 4.67 46.57 -15.19
C ASP A 90 5.90 46.12 -16.00
N GLN A 91 5.97 44.82 -16.29
CA GLN A 91 7.08 44.23 -17.04
C GLN A 91 6.82 44.28 -18.54
N PRO A 92 7.86 44.47 -19.37
CA PRO A 92 7.72 44.39 -20.81
C PRO A 92 7.35 42.97 -21.24
N ILE A 93 6.60 42.85 -22.34
CA ILE A 93 6.19 41.55 -22.92
C ILE A 93 7.43 40.68 -23.23
N ASP A 94 8.54 41.30 -23.62
CA ASP A 94 9.81 40.64 -23.90
C ASP A 94 10.41 39.92 -22.68
N ALA A 95 9.94 40.19 -21.45
CA ALA A 95 10.40 39.51 -20.25
C ALA A 95 10.15 37.99 -20.31
N LEU A 96 9.06 37.55 -20.97
CA LEU A 96 8.76 36.11 -21.13
C LEU A 96 9.71 35.42 -22.12
N VAL A 97 10.31 36.18 -23.04
CA VAL A 97 11.28 35.67 -24.03
C VAL A 97 12.70 35.64 -23.45
N HIS A 98 12.93 36.36 -22.34
CA HIS A 98 14.26 36.51 -21.78
C HIS A 98 14.84 35.15 -21.33
N PRO A 99 16.05 34.75 -21.77
CA PRO A 99 16.58 33.41 -21.51
C PRO A 99 16.76 33.10 -20.02
N LYS A 100 17.05 34.11 -19.18
CA LYS A 100 17.11 33.93 -17.72
C LYS A 100 15.75 33.65 -17.09
N PHE A 101 14.66 34.23 -17.62
CA PHE A 101 13.32 33.94 -17.15
C PHE A 101 12.96 32.49 -17.45
N ARG A 102 13.25 32.02 -18.68
CA ARG A 102 13.07 30.62 -19.05
C ARG A 102 13.87 29.66 -18.16
N ALA A 103 15.14 29.97 -17.92
CA ALA A 103 15.99 29.17 -17.05
C ALA A 103 15.44 29.09 -15.61
N MET A 104 14.88 30.17 -15.08
CA MET A 104 14.24 30.18 -13.76
C MET A 104 13.02 29.25 -13.70
N ILE A 105 12.17 29.26 -14.73
CA ILE A 105 11.02 28.35 -14.84
C ILE A 105 11.48 26.89 -14.96
N ASP A 106 12.49 26.60 -15.78
CA ASP A 106 13.02 25.24 -15.95
C ASP A 106 13.64 24.69 -14.65
N ILE A 107 14.22 25.55 -13.81
CA ILE A 107 14.69 25.20 -12.46
C ILE A 107 13.49 24.93 -11.53
N ALA A 108 12.51 25.83 -11.53
CA ALA A 108 11.31 25.73 -10.70
C ALA A 108 10.48 24.47 -11.01
N ALA A 109 10.36 24.09 -12.29
CA ALA A 109 9.62 22.92 -12.75
C ALA A 109 10.19 21.58 -12.24
N ARG A 110 11.45 21.57 -11.80
CA ARG A 110 12.11 20.38 -11.22
C ARG A 110 11.88 20.25 -9.71
N ALA A 111 11.28 21.25 -9.06
CA ALA A 111 11.06 21.23 -7.63
C ALA A 111 9.90 20.29 -7.26
N THR A 112 10.12 19.38 -6.30
CA THR A 112 9.12 18.38 -5.87
C THR A 112 8.15 18.94 -4.83
N GLU A 113 8.60 19.89 -4.02
CA GLU A 113 7.86 20.47 -2.89
C GLU A 113 7.50 21.95 -3.14
N GLY A 114 7.56 22.40 -4.40
CA GLY A 114 7.38 23.81 -4.78
C GLY A 114 8.65 24.66 -4.58
N VAL A 115 8.54 25.95 -4.86
CA VAL A 115 9.66 26.90 -4.83
C VAL A 115 9.46 27.92 -3.72
N THR A 116 10.46 28.10 -2.85
CA THR A 116 10.47 29.16 -1.84
C THR A 116 11.24 30.36 -2.38
N LEU A 117 10.55 31.48 -2.62
CA LEU A 117 11.18 32.72 -3.06
C LEU A 117 11.63 33.56 -1.84
N PRO A 118 12.85 34.14 -1.86
CA PRO A 118 13.32 34.96 -0.77
C PRO A 118 12.50 36.25 -0.66
N THR A 119 12.25 36.69 0.57
CA THR A 119 11.59 37.97 0.86
C THR A 119 12.53 39.14 0.61
N ARG A 120 11.99 40.35 0.43
CA ARG A 120 12.78 41.58 0.26
C ARG A 120 13.81 41.81 1.37
N ALA A 121 13.53 41.36 2.59
CA ALA A 121 14.44 41.49 3.72
C ALA A 121 15.65 40.54 3.64
N GLN A 122 15.52 39.42 2.91
CA GLN A 122 16.59 38.43 2.75
C GLN A 122 17.49 38.74 1.55
N THR A 123 17.05 39.60 0.63
CA THR A 123 17.77 39.97 -0.60
C THR A 123 18.52 41.29 -0.51
N ARG A 124 18.43 42.02 0.61
CA ARG A 124 19.04 43.34 0.83
C ARG A 124 20.13 43.26 1.88
#